data_AF-A0A194XJE6-F1
#
_entry.id   AF-A0A194XJE6-F1
#
_cell.length_a   1.000
_cell.length_b   1.000
_cell.length_c   1.000
_cell.angle_alpha   90.00
_cell.angle_beta   90.00
_cell.angle_gamma   90.00
#
_symmetry.space_group_name_H-M   'P 1'
#
loop_
_entity.id
_entity.type
_entity.pdbx_description
1 polymer ?
#
loop_
_entity_poly.entity_id
_entity_poly.type
_entity_poly.pdbx_seq_one_letter_code
_entity_poly.pdbx_strand_id
1 'polypeptide(L)'
;MSVVPVVNVANGYLNPPSDAETLTMFTPEDDLSREVEEFIKSHPVAVELRSQPQFSESRPHLKIPEGQRSHNLTAGTLMGPGRVVVPPFVWSERGGKSLVSISYLGEDLCGHPGLVHGGLLATLLDEGLARCCFAALPNKVGMTANLNINYRNPTPAGGFVVLRAKTTKVDGRKAWVEGHIETLVAEGEKPVVLADATALFIEPRQAATNITWHPSLSRHERNELRKQRGFTIWLTGLSASGKSTIATALEQHLLHLGVAAYRLDGDNVRFGLNKDLGFSEKDRNENIRRIAEVAKLFADSSTIALTSFISPYKADRQIARDLHAASNQGGDDPIPFIEVFIDIPVEVAEQRDPKGLYKKARAGEIPNFTGISAPYEAPEAAEVHLRTDQLSVEESVAKVMEYLHSKNLLPK
;
A
#
# COMPACT_ATOMS: atom_id res chain seq x y z
N MET A 1 22.14 -10.51 -19.67
CA MET A 1 21.37 -10.27 -18.44
C MET A 1 20.10 -11.08 -18.54
N SER A 2 20.03 -12.19 -17.82
CA SER A 2 18.87 -13.09 -17.81
C SER A 2 17.69 -12.42 -17.12
N VAL A 3 16.58 -12.29 -17.84
CA VAL A 3 15.31 -11.83 -17.28
C VAL A 3 14.80 -12.95 -16.38
N VAL A 4 14.97 -12.83 -15.07
CA VAL A 4 14.31 -13.72 -14.12
C VAL A 4 12.81 -13.46 -14.26
N PRO A 5 11.99 -14.46 -14.61
CA PRO A 5 10.57 -14.25 -14.87
C PRO A 5 9.87 -13.75 -13.59
N VAL A 6 8.98 -12.77 -13.74
CA VAL A 6 8.18 -12.14 -12.66
C VAL A 6 7.52 -13.16 -11.72
N VAL A 7 7.20 -14.35 -12.24
CA VAL A 7 6.66 -15.50 -11.51
C VAL A 7 7.60 -15.96 -10.36
N ASN A 8 8.91 -15.97 -10.56
CA ASN A 8 9.88 -16.39 -9.54
C ASN A 8 10.01 -15.37 -8.40
N VAL A 9 9.86 -14.07 -8.70
CA VAL A 9 9.90 -13.01 -7.69
C VAL A 9 8.63 -13.02 -6.84
N ALA A 10 7.46 -13.22 -7.46
CA ALA A 10 6.18 -13.32 -6.76
C ALA A 10 6.10 -14.58 -5.86
N ASN A 11 6.60 -15.73 -6.33
CA ASN A 11 6.68 -16.95 -5.52
C ASN A 11 7.58 -16.78 -4.29
N GLY A 12 8.68 -16.03 -4.39
CA GLY A 12 9.59 -15.81 -3.26
C GLY A 12 9.00 -15.00 -2.09
N TYR A 13 7.95 -14.20 -2.33
CA TYR A 13 7.20 -13.52 -1.26
C TYR A 13 6.05 -14.37 -0.71
N LEU A 14 5.40 -15.16 -1.57
CA LEU A 14 4.27 -16.00 -1.19
C LEU A 14 4.71 -17.24 -0.41
N ASN A 15 5.88 -17.79 -0.73
CA ASN A 15 6.52 -18.91 -0.07
C ASN A 15 8.00 -18.57 0.16
N PRO A 16 8.33 -17.72 1.13
CA PRO A 16 9.72 -17.42 1.45
C PRO A 16 10.44 -18.70 1.91
N PRO A 17 11.74 -18.84 1.62
CA PRO A 17 12.54 -19.94 2.14
C PRO A 17 12.40 -20.09 3.65
N SER A 18 12.28 -21.33 4.10
CA SER A 18 12.33 -21.71 5.51
C SER A 18 13.69 -21.37 6.13
N ASP A 19 13.75 -21.29 7.46
CA ASP A 19 15.00 -21.06 8.19
C ASP A 19 16.11 -22.03 7.75
N ALA A 20 15.79 -23.32 7.64
CA ALA A 20 16.73 -24.35 7.21
C ALA A 20 17.21 -24.18 5.76
N GLU A 21 16.31 -23.84 4.83
CA GLU A 21 16.67 -23.58 3.43
C GLU A 21 17.63 -22.40 3.30
N THR A 22 17.43 -21.34 4.09
CA THR A 22 18.33 -20.16 4.03
C THR A 22 19.78 -20.49 4.38
N LEU A 23 20.06 -21.58 5.10
CA LEU A 23 21.42 -21.95 5.49
C LEU A 23 22.26 -22.48 4.32
N THR A 24 21.63 -22.94 3.23
CA THR A 24 22.30 -23.53 2.07
C THR A 24 22.21 -22.65 0.81
N MET A 25 21.49 -21.52 0.89
CA MET A 25 21.24 -20.64 -0.27
C MET A 25 22.41 -19.74 -0.67
N PHE A 26 23.41 -19.54 0.21
CA PHE A 26 24.57 -18.72 -0.10
C PHE A 26 25.77 -19.59 -0.45
N THR A 27 26.37 -19.32 -1.61
CA THR A 27 27.61 -19.94 -2.05
C THR A 27 28.69 -18.86 -2.07
N PRO A 28 29.72 -18.95 -1.21
CA PRO A 28 30.85 -18.03 -1.25
C PRO A 28 31.55 -18.05 -2.62
N GLU A 29 31.84 -16.87 -3.17
CA GLU A 29 32.43 -16.71 -4.51
C GLU A 29 33.95 -16.50 -4.50
N ASP A 30 34.52 -16.16 -3.34
CA ASP A 30 35.93 -15.81 -3.16
C ASP A 30 36.52 -16.43 -1.88
N ASP A 31 37.85 -16.37 -1.73
CA ASP A 31 38.55 -16.98 -0.59
C ASP A 31 38.18 -16.35 0.75
N LEU A 32 38.04 -15.02 0.80
CA LEU A 32 37.67 -14.32 2.03
C LEU A 32 36.25 -14.69 2.47
N SER A 33 35.29 -14.71 1.54
CA SER A 33 33.92 -15.11 1.88
C SER A 33 33.84 -16.58 2.32
N ARG A 34 34.68 -17.48 1.77
CA ARG A 34 34.80 -18.87 2.26
C ARG A 34 35.35 -18.93 3.68
N GLU A 35 36.45 -18.24 3.95
CA GLU A 35 37.08 -18.21 5.28
C GLU A 35 36.14 -17.63 6.33
N VAL A 36 35.46 -16.52 6.02
CA VAL A 36 34.48 -15.88 6.90
C VAL A 36 33.29 -16.79 7.16
N GLU A 37 32.76 -17.45 6.12
CA GLU A 37 31.65 -18.40 6.24
C GLU A 37 32.01 -19.58 7.16
N GLU A 38 33.17 -20.21 6.92
CA GLU A 38 33.64 -21.34 7.72
C GLU A 38 33.92 -20.93 9.16
N PHE A 39 34.58 -19.78 9.38
CA PHE A 39 34.86 -19.27 10.71
C PHE A 39 33.60 -19.09 11.54
N ILE A 40 32.56 -18.44 11.00
CA ILE A 40 31.28 -18.27 11.72
C ILE A 40 30.63 -19.63 11.99
N LYS A 41 30.66 -20.55 11.01
CA LYS A 41 30.07 -21.89 11.18
C LYS A 41 30.76 -22.68 12.29
N SER A 42 32.09 -22.68 12.35
CA SER A 42 32.85 -23.46 13.33
C SER A 42 33.05 -22.75 14.68
N HIS A 43 32.71 -21.47 14.79
CA HIS A 43 32.96 -20.71 16.02
C HIS A 43 32.24 -21.33 17.24
N PRO A 44 32.88 -21.42 18.42
CA PRO A 44 32.26 -22.00 19.63
C PRO A 44 30.89 -21.41 19.97
N VAL A 45 30.72 -20.10 19.86
CA VAL A 45 29.42 -19.41 20.05
C VAL A 45 28.33 -19.95 19.11
N ALA A 46 28.65 -20.16 17.83
CA ALA A 46 27.68 -20.69 16.86
C ALA A 46 27.35 -22.15 17.14
N VAL A 47 28.35 -22.97 17.50
CA VAL A 47 28.17 -24.37 17.91
C VAL A 47 27.28 -24.47 19.16
N GLU A 48 27.53 -23.63 20.16
CA GLU A 48 26.74 -23.56 21.38
C GLU A 48 25.28 -23.19 21.07
N LEU A 49 25.05 -22.14 20.29
CA LEU A 49 23.69 -21.70 19.93
C LEU A 49 22.91 -22.77 19.15
N ARG A 50 23.59 -23.55 18.28
CA ARG A 50 22.96 -24.69 17.59
C ARG A 50 22.60 -25.84 18.52
N SER A 51 23.33 -26.03 19.62
CA SER A 51 23.02 -27.07 20.61
C SER A 51 21.78 -26.75 21.46
N GLN A 52 21.33 -25.48 21.44
CA GLN A 52 20.24 -24.98 22.26
C GLN A 52 18.88 -25.10 21.53
N PRO A 53 17.94 -25.96 21.98
CA PRO A 53 16.72 -26.30 21.24
C PRO A 53 15.70 -25.16 21.14
N GLN A 54 15.85 -24.11 21.94
CA GLN A 54 14.98 -22.93 21.90
C GLN A 54 15.32 -21.98 20.73
N PHE A 55 16.52 -22.09 20.15
CA PHE A 55 16.96 -21.26 19.03
C PHE A 55 16.69 -21.92 17.68
N SER A 56 16.30 -21.09 16.70
CA SER A 56 16.27 -21.44 15.28
C SER A 56 17.38 -20.68 14.55
N GLU A 57 18.28 -21.40 13.88
CA GLU A 57 19.34 -20.81 13.05
C GLU A 57 18.81 -20.51 11.65
N SER A 58 19.10 -19.32 11.13
CA SER A 58 18.65 -18.89 9.79
C SER A 58 19.57 -17.81 9.21
N ARG A 59 19.38 -17.50 7.93
CA ARG A 59 19.94 -16.32 7.25
C ARG A 59 18.79 -15.48 6.70
N PRO A 60 18.15 -14.63 7.52
CA PRO A 60 16.90 -13.98 7.16
C PRO A 60 17.01 -13.05 5.95
N HIS A 61 18.21 -12.53 5.68
CA HIS A 61 18.52 -11.73 4.48
C HIS A 61 18.28 -12.52 3.17
N LEU A 62 18.45 -13.83 3.19
CA LEU A 62 18.25 -14.69 2.02
C LEU A 62 16.78 -15.04 1.77
N LYS A 63 15.89 -14.75 2.73
CA LYS A 63 14.45 -14.84 2.52
C LYS A 63 13.91 -13.75 1.61
N ILE A 64 14.66 -12.67 1.42
CA ILE A 64 14.32 -11.61 0.47
C ILE A 64 14.66 -12.12 -0.94
N PRO A 65 13.71 -12.10 -1.90
CA PRO A 65 13.95 -12.54 -3.26
C PRO A 65 15.10 -11.76 -3.91
N GLU A 66 15.93 -12.48 -4.66
CA GLU A 66 17.18 -11.97 -5.23
C GLU A 66 16.98 -10.65 -6.00
N GLY A 67 15.97 -10.58 -6.87
CA GLY A 67 15.66 -9.38 -7.65
C GLY A 67 15.22 -8.15 -6.85
N GLN A 68 14.97 -8.29 -5.54
CA GLN A 68 14.61 -7.18 -4.65
C GLN A 68 15.71 -6.84 -3.62
N ARG A 69 16.77 -7.65 -3.50
CA ARG A 69 17.84 -7.40 -2.52
C ARG A 69 18.55 -6.08 -2.75
N SER A 70 18.67 -5.62 -3.99
CA SER A 70 19.23 -4.30 -4.34
C SER A 70 18.45 -3.13 -3.74
N HIS A 71 17.18 -3.31 -3.39
CA HIS A 71 16.34 -2.32 -2.72
C HIS A 71 16.29 -2.52 -1.20
N ASN A 72 17.10 -3.41 -0.66
CA ASN A 72 17.24 -3.65 0.76
C ASN A 72 18.65 -3.24 1.24
N LEU A 73 18.71 -2.54 2.36
CA LEU A 73 19.97 -1.99 2.86
C LEU A 73 20.95 -3.10 3.27
N THR A 74 20.51 -4.06 4.07
CA THR A 74 21.37 -5.09 4.69
C THR A 74 21.38 -6.42 3.97
N ALA A 75 20.36 -6.71 3.15
CA ALA A 75 20.34 -7.91 2.31
C ALA A 75 20.94 -7.70 0.91
N GLY A 76 21.31 -6.47 0.54
CA GLY A 76 21.95 -6.19 -0.75
C GLY A 76 22.88 -4.98 -0.76
N THR A 77 22.40 -3.77 -0.42
CA THR A 77 23.19 -2.54 -0.59
C THR A 77 24.50 -2.53 0.21
N LEU A 78 24.51 -3.12 1.40
CA LEU A 78 25.68 -3.25 2.28
C LEU A 78 26.35 -4.62 2.18
N MET A 79 25.92 -5.48 1.26
CA MET A 79 26.47 -6.81 1.03
C MET A 79 27.51 -6.80 -0.08
N GLY A 80 28.52 -7.67 0.03
CA GLY A 80 29.49 -7.95 -1.01
C GLY A 80 30.95 -7.75 -0.57
N PRO A 81 31.91 -7.87 -1.51
CA PRO A 81 33.33 -7.70 -1.22
C PRO A 81 33.61 -6.37 -0.54
N GLY A 82 34.53 -6.38 0.44
CA GLY A 82 34.89 -5.20 1.23
C GLY A 82 33.82 -4.72 2.22
N ARG A 83 32.59 -5.25 2.18
CA ARG A 83 31.46 -4.85 3.04
C ARG A 83 31.04 -5.99 3.98
N VAL A 84 29.75 -6.30 4.08
CA VAL A 84 29.28 -7.52 4.74
C VAL A 84 29.44 -8.65 3.73
N VAL A 85 30.51 -9.42 3.86
CA VAL A 85 30.95 -10.37 2.81
C VAL A 85 30.14 -11.66 2.77
N VAL A 86 29.54 -12.07 3.89
CA VAL A 86 28.60 -13.20 3.96
C VAL A 86 27.30 -12.77 4.65
N PRO A 87 26.12 -13.24 4.21
CA PRO A 87 24.86 -12.90 4.85
C PRO A 87 24.90 -13.27 6.34
N PRO A 88 24.56 -12.36 7.28
CA PRO A 88 24.68 -12.66 8.70
C PRO A 88 23.91 -13.93 9.12
N PHE A 89 24.53 -14.71 10.01
CA PHE A 89 23.88 -15.83 10.67
C PHE A 89 23.07 -15.33 11.86
N VAL A 90 21.84 -15.80 11.99
CA VAL A 90 20.91 -15.35 13.03
C VAL A 90 20.30 -16.55 13.76
N TRP A 91 20.40 -16.55 15.07
CA TRP A 91 19.72 -17.47 15.98
C TRP A 91 18.61 -16.73 16.70
N SER A 92 17.36 -17.11 16.43
CA SER A 92 16.17 -16.50 17.04
C SER A 92 15.53 -17.44 18.04
N GLU A 93 15.29 -16.98 19.26
CA GLU A 93 14.57 -17.75 20.27
C GLU A 93 13.07 -17.75 19.97
N ARG A 94 12.41 -18.92 20.13
CA ARG A 94 10.96 -19.06 19.91
C ARG A 94 10.16 -18.00 20.67
N GLY A 95 9.18 -17.42 19.96
CA GLY A 95 8.30 -16.39 20.51
C GLY A 95 8.94 -15.00 20.58
N GLY A 96 10.12 -14.80 19.98
CA GLY A 96 10.73 -13.47 19.87
C GLY A 96 11.29 -12.95 21.20
N LYS A 97 11.82 -13.84 22.03
CA LYS A 97 12.35 -13.49 23.35
C LYS A 97 13.77 -12.93 23.28
N SER A 98 14.62 -13.55 22.47
CA SER A 98 16.00 -13.13 22.26
C SER A 98 16.47 -13.47 20.85
N LEU A 99 17.52 -12.79 20.42
CA LEU A 99 18.17 -12.98 19.13
C LEU A 99 19.68 -12.80 19.26
N VAL A 100 20.44 -13.66 18.58
CA VAL A 100 21.89 -13.50 18.40
C VAL A 100 22.20 -13.48 16.91
N SER A 101 23.01 -12.52 16.45
CA SER A 101 23.47 -12.43 15.06
C SER A 101 24.98 -12.32 15.01
N ILE A 102 25.63 -13.07 14.12
CA ILE A 102 27.07 -12.96 13.88
C ILE A 102 27.30 -12.42 12.46
N SER A 103 28.16 -11.41 12.35
CA SER A 103 28.50 -10.74 11.10
C SER A 103 29.99 -10.44 11.00
N TYR A 104 30.54 -10.41 9.79
CA TYR A 104 31.86 -9.86 9.49
C TYR A 104 31.70 -8.48 8.84
N LEU A 105 32.53 -7.51 9.26
CA LEU A 105 32.45 -6.12 8.81
C LEU A 105 33.74 -5.74 8.05
N GLY A 106 33.65 -5.57 6.73
CA GLY A 106 34.78 -5.18 5.89
C GLY A 106 35.14 -3.69 5.91
N GLU A 107 36.22 -3.35 5.21
CA GLU A 107 36.84 -2.02 5.21
C GLU A 107 36.02 -0.94 4.47
N ASP A 108 35.21 -1.30 3.48
CA ASP A 108 34.38 -0.35 2.72
C ASP A 108 33.21 0.21 3.55
N LEU A 109 33.03 -0.31 4.77
CA LEU A 109 32.07 0.19 5.75
C LEU A 109 32.69 1.20 6.72
N CYS A 110 33.94 1.58 6.50
CA CYS A 110 34.66 2.53 7.35
C CYS A 110 34.18 3.97 7.16
N GLY A 111 34.14 4.71 8.28
CA GLY A 111 34.04 6.18 8.26
C GLY A 111 35.41 6.85 8.40
N HIS A 112 36.31 6.19 9.11
CA HIS A 112 37.71 6.56 9.27
C HIS A 112 38.55 5.31 8.93
N PRO A 113 39.74 5.43 8.32
CA PRO A 113 40.57 4.27 7.97
C PRO A 113 40.69 3.25 9.11
N GLY A 114 40.29 2.00 8.83
CA GLY A 114 40.33 0.89 9.79
C GLY A 114 39.20 0.86 10.83
N LEU A 115 38.29 1.84 10.84
CA LEU A 115 37.18 1.92 11.79
C LEU A 115 35.83 1.98 11.07
N VAL A 116 35.00 0.98 11.33
CA VAL A 116 33.62 0.89 10.84
C VAL A 116 32.84 2.13 11.26
N HIS A 117 32.10 2.72 10.31
CA HIS A 117 31.28 3.88 10.55
C HIS A 117 30.15 3.54 11.56
N GLY A 118 29.95 4.38 12.58
CA GLY A 118 28.93 4.14 13.61
C GLY A 118 27.51 3.94 13.05
N GLY A 119 27.19 4.60 11.93
CA GLY A 119 25.95 4.39 11.19
C GLY A 119 25.69 2.93 10.78
N LEU A 120 26.72 2.12 10.52
CA LEU A 120 26.52 0.69 10.27
C LEU A 120 26.05 -0.02 11.55
N LEU A 121 26.67 0.27 12.70
CA LEU A 121 26.24 -0.31 13.98
C LEU A 121 24.80 0.08 14.30
N ALA A 122 24.41 1.32 14.01
CA ALA A 122 23.02 1.76 14.14
C ALA A 122 22.08 0.96 13.26
N THR A 123 22.44 0.72 11.99
CA THR A 123 21.66 -0.12 11.06
C THR A 123 21.53 -1.56 11.57
N LEU A 124 22.63 -2.15 12.04
CA LEU A 124 22.63 -3.52 12.57
C LEU A 124 21.79 -3.63 13.85
N LEU A 125 21.90 -2.65 14.76
CA LEU A 125 21.08 -2.59 15.97
C LEU A 125 19.59 -2.44 15.63
N ASP A 126 19.23 -1.48 14.77
CA ASP A 126 17.84 -1.27 14.38
C ASP A 126 17.21 -2.57 13.84
N GLU A 127 17.89 -3.21 12.88
CA GLU A 127 17.41 -4.45 12.29
C GLU A 127 17.40 -5.63 13.28
N GLY A 128 18.49 -5.84 14.02
CA GLY A 128 18.62 -6.96 14.94
C GLY A 128 17.59 -6.89 16.07
N LEU A 129 17.36 -5.70 16.62
CA LEU A 129 16.35 -5.47 17.65
C LEU A 129 14.93 -5.62 17.06
N ALA A 130 14.68 -5.15 15.84
CA ALA A 130 13.39 -5.35 15.17
C ALA A 130 13.08 -6.85 15.01
N ARG A 131 14.01 -7.60 14.41
CA ARG A 131 13.86 -9.05 14.17
C ARG A 131 13.67 -9.84 15.45
N CYS A 132 14.33 -9.42 16.54
CA CYS A 132 14.17 -10.04 17.85
C CYS A 132 12.70 -10.05 18.30
N CYS A 133 11.98 -8.94 18.13
CA CYS A 133 10.62 -8.82 18.64
C CYS A 133 9.51 -9.19 17.65
N PHE A 134 9.81 -9.43 16.37
CA PHE A 134 8.78 -9.76 15.38
C PHE A 134 7.92 -10.93 15.82
N ALA A 135 8.50 -12.07 16.22
CA ALA A 135 7.70 -13.22 16.64
C ALA A 135 6.84 -12.99 17.90
N ALA A 136 7.07 -11.90 18.64
CA ALA A 136 6.29 -11.51 19.81
C ALA A 136 5.15 -10.53 19.49
N LEU A 137 5.13 -9.93 18.29
CA LEU A 137 4.09 -9.02 17.83
C LEU A 137 2.93 -9.77 17.15
N PRO A 138 1.67 -9.28 17.27
CA PRO A 138 0.48 -9.97 16.75
C PRO A 138 0.58 -10.44 15.29
N ASN A 139 1.05 -9.58 14.38
CA ASN A 139 1.17 -9.87 12.96
C ASN A 139 2.63 -10.08 12.50
N LYS A 140 3.54 -10.32 13.46
CA LYS A 140 4.95 -10.59 13.22
C LYS A 140 5.71 -9.52 12.42
N VAL A 141 5.27 -8.26 12.54
CA VAL A 141 5.87 -7.10 11.89
C VAL A 141 5.91 -5.93 12.86
N GLY A 142 6.97 -5.13 12.79
CA GLY A 142 7.12 -3.93 13.60
C GLY A 142 7.94 -2.87 12.87
N MET A 143 7.62 -1.60 13.14
CA MET A 143 8.39 -0.45 12.68
C MET A 143 9.05 0.24 13.88
N THR A 144 10.26 0.74 13.70
CA THR A 144 11.01 1.48 14.72
C THR A 144 10.30 2.79 15.04
N ALA A 145 9.76 2.91 16.25
CA ALA A 145 9.17 4.16 16.74
C ALA A 145 10.19 5.01 17.50
N ASN A 146 11.14 4.35 18.17
CA ASN A 146 12.28 4.99 18.80
C ASN A 146 13.46 4.02 18.87
N LEU A 147 14.67 4.54 18.70
CA LEU A 147 15.92 3.84 18.87
C LEU A 147 16.91 4.80 19.54
N ASN A 148 17.46 4.38 20.68
CA ASN A 148 18.50 5.11 21.40
C ASN A 148 19.77 4.24 21.44
N ILE A 149 20.89 4.78 20.96
CA ILE A 149 22.15 4.05 20.82
C ILE A 149 23.25 4.77 21.61
N ASN A 150 24.01 4.00 22.39
CA ASN A 150 25.24 4.44 23.03
C ASN A 150 26.43 3.76 22.35
N TYR A 151 27.29 4.54 21.70
CA TYR A 151 28.57 4.05 21.19
C TYR A 151 29.58 3.99 22.33
N ARG A 152 30.15 2.81 22.58
CA ARG A 152 31.02 2.54 23.72
C ARG A 152 32.49 2.49 23.33
N ASN A 153 32.79 1.83 22.20
CA ASN A 153 34.15 1.64 21.73
C ASN A 153 34.22 1.74 20.20
N PRO A 154 35.35 2.20 19.63
CA PRO A 154 35.60 2.12 18.19
C PRO A 154 35.48 0.68 17.69
N THR A 155 34.92 0.48 16.50
CA THR A 155 34.76 -0.85 15.90
C THR A 155 35.79 -1.04 14.79
N PRO A 156 36.79 -1.93 14.99
CA PRO A 156 37.73 -2.26 13.94
C PRO A 156 37.00 -2.86 12.73
N ALA A 157 37.39 -2.44 11.53
CA ALA A 157 37.03 -3.15 10.31
C ALA A 157 37.89 -4.42 10.15
N GLY A 158 37.45 -5.30 9.25
CA GLY A 158 38.08 -6.61 9.03
C GLY A 158 37.80 -7.63 10.15
N GLY A 159 36.83 -7.35 11.01
CA GLY A 159 36.54 -8.13 12.22
C GLY A 159 35.13 -8.70 12.28
N PHE A 160 34.93 -9.62 13.21
CA PHE A 160 33.64 -10.25 13.49
C PHE A 160 32.97 -9.59 14.70
N VAL A 161 31.66 -9.41 14.60
CA VAL A 161 30.83 -8.87 15.68
C VAL A 161 29.65 -9.78 15.98
N VAL A 162 29.19 -9.75 17.23
CA VAL A 162 27.98 -10.39 17.70
C VAL A 162 26.99 -9.33 18.13
N LEU A 163 25.80 -9.35 17.54
CA LEU A 163 24.65 -8.61 18.07
C LEU A 163 23.85 -9.55 18.97
N ARG A 164 23.53 -9.10 20.18
CA ARG A 164 22.63 -9.79 21.10
C ARG A 164 21.46 -8.87 21.42
N ALA A 165 20.24 -9.39 21.31
CA ALA A 165 19.02 -8.63 21.58
C ALA A 165 18.05 -9.44 22.44
N LYS A 166 17.24 -8.73 23.21
CA LYS A 166 16.21 -9.29 24.08
C LYS A 166 14.96 -8.40 24.07
N THR A 167 13.82 -9.03 23.85
CA THR A 167 12.51 -8.37 24.02
C THR A 167 12.19 -8.29 25.50
N THR A 168 12.14 -7.08 26.06
CA THR A 168 11.97 -6.85 27.50
C THR A 168 10.51 -6.72 27.90
N LYS A 169 9.66 -6.21 27.00
CA LYS A 169 8.22 -6.04 27.23
C LYS A 169 7.45 -6.08 25.92
N VAL A 170 6.24 -6.63 25.96
CA VAL A 170 5.24 -6.52 24.88
C VAL A 170 3.91 -6.06 25.48
N ASP A 171 3.29 -5.08 24.85
CA ASP A 171 1.98 -4.54 25.23
C ASP A 171 1.15 -4.23 23.97
N GLY A 172 0.25 -5.16 23.62
CA GLY A 172 -0.55 -5.11 22.40
C GLY A 172 0.33 -5.03 21.14
N ARG A 173 0.32 -3.87 20.49
CA ARG A 173 1.09 -3.60 19.26
C ARG A 173 2.50 -3.06 19.51
N LYS A 174 2.95 -2.96 20.76
CA LYS A 174 4.23 -2.34 21.13
C LYS A 174 5.18 -3.38 21.70
N ALA A 175 6.43 -3.37 21.26
CA ALA A 175 7.51 -4.17 21.81
C ALA A 175 8.69 -3.29 22.19
N TRP A 176 9.20 -3.48 23.40
CA TRP A 176 10.43 -2.86 23.89
C TRP A 176 11.55 -3.89 23.82
N VAL A 177 12.68 -3.47 23.25
CA VAL A 177 13.81 -4.35 22.99
C VAL A 177 15.07 -3.64 23.47
N GLU A 178 15.98 -4.40 24.07
CA GLU A 178 17.33 -3.95 24.38
C GLU A 178 18.33 -4.88 23.70
N GLY A 179 19.51 -4.38 23.39
CA GLY A 179 20.56 -5.19 22.81
C GLY A 179 21.88 -4.45 22.70
N HIS A 180 22.91 -5.18 22.29
CA HIS A 180 24.23 -4.63 22.09
C HIS A 180 24.99 -5.37 21.00
N ILE A 181 25.99 -4.70 20.44
CA ILE A 181 26.99 -5.28 19.55
C ILE A 181 28.29 -5.38 20.33
N GLU A 182 28.93 -6.55 20.29
CA GLU A 182 30.24 -6.82 20.88
C GLU A 182 31.17 -7.50 19.88
N THR A 183 32.48 -7.44 20.13
CA THR A 183 33.47 -8.20 19.36
C THR A 183 33.24 -9.71 19.52
N LEU A 184 33.31 -10.47 18.42
CA LEU A 184 33.40 -11.93 18.51
C LEU A 184 34.86 -12.31 18.77
N VAL A 185 35.11 -12.96 19.91
CA VAL A 185 36.46 -13.29 20.39
C VAL A 185 36.61 -14.79 20.60
N ALA A 186 37.87 -15.25 20.66
CA ALA A 186 38.20 -16.64 20.91
C ALA A 186 37.76 -17.09 22.33
N GLU A 187 37.70 -18.41 22.53
CA GLU A 187 37.35 -18.99 23.82
C GLU A 187 38.34 -18.53 24.92
N GLY A 188 37.80 -17.99 26.02
CA GLY A 188 38.58 -17.46 27.15
C GLY A 188 38.92 -15.97 27.06
N GLU A 189 38.69 -15.32 25.92
CA GLU A 189 38.79 -13.87 25.78
C GLU A 189 37.50 -13.16 26.21
N LYS A 190 37.61 -11.90 26.64
CA LYS A 190 36.46 -11.10 27.06
C LYS A 190 35.96 -10.23 25.89
N PRO A 191 34.71 -10.42 25.42
CA PRO A 191 34.12 -9.54 24.41
C PRO A 191 34.11 -8.08 24.86
N VAL A 192 34.37 -7.16 23.92
CA VAL A 192 34.26 -5.72 24.14
C VAL A 192 32.95 -5.25 23.53
N VAL A 193 32.09 -4.62 24.34
CA VAL A 193 30.85 -3.99 23.86
C VAL A 193 31.21 -2.76 23.03
N LEU A 194 30.78 -2.74 21.78
CA LEU A 194 31.04 -1.68 20.81
C LEU A 194 29.94 -0.62 20.84
N ALA A 195 28.68 -1.06 20.91
CA ALA A 195 27.52 -0.20 21.09
C ALA A 195 26.37 -0.96 21.77
N ASP A 196 25.55 -0.26 22.55
CA ASP A 196 24.28 -0.79 23.08
C ASP A 196 23.11 0.10 22.69
N ALA A 197 21.91 -0.48 22.67
CA ALA A 197 20.70 0.22 22.32
C ALA A 197 19.47 -0.26 23.08
N THR A 198 18.53 0.66 23.23
CA THR A 198 17.14 0.39 23.59
C THR A 198 16.23 0.92 22.49
N ALA A 199 15.16 0.19 22.21
CA ALA A 199 14.25 0.51 21.13
C ALA A 199 12.79 0.20 21.48
N LEU A 200 11.90 0.96 20.86
CA LEU A 200 10.46 0.71 20.84
C LEU A 200 10.06 0.42 19.39
N PHE A 201 9.52 -0.77 19.16
CA PHE A 201 8.90 -1.16 17.90
C PHE A 201 7.38 -1.15 18.03
N ILE A 202 6.70 -0.68 16.99
CA ILE A 202 5.24 -0.62 16.93
C ILE A 202 4.76 -1.31 15.66
N GLU A 203 3.86 -2.26 15.81
CA GLU A 203 3.13 -2.85 14.69
C GLU A 203 2.20 -1.79 14.06
N PRO A 204 2.31 -1.50 12.76
CA PRO A 204 1.41 -0.57 12.06
C PRO A 204 -0.06 -0.97 12.22
N ARG A 205 -0.98 0.00 12.32
CA ARG A 205 -2.43 -0.31 12.47
C ARG A 205 -3.01 -1.08 11.27
N GLN A 206 -2.37 -0.98 10.11
CA GLN A 206 -2.72 -1.68 8.88
C GLN A 206 -1.98 -3.03 8.74
N ALA A 207 -1.19 -3.47 9.73
CA ALA A 207 -0.51 -4.77 9.66
C ALA A 207 -1.49 -5.96 9.67
N ALA A 208 -2.71 -5.76 10.21
CA ALA A 208 -3.79 -6.75 10.13
C ALA A 208 -4.28 -7.00 8.69
N THR A 209 -3.86 -6.17 7.73
CA THR A 209 -4.10 -6.41 6.30
C THR A 209 -2.82 -6.95 5.67
N ASN A 210 -2.62 -8.28 5.76
CA ASN A 210 -1.83 -9.03 4.78
C ASN A 210 -2.52 -8.95 3.40
N ILE A 211 -2.64 -7.75 2.83
CA ILE A 211 -3.09 -7.54 1.46
C ILE A 211 -1.84 -7.16 0.68
N THR A 212 -1.05 -8.17 0.35
CA THR A 212 -0.11 -8.05 -0.76
C THR A 212 -0.94 -7.99 -2.03
N TRP A 213 -0.87 -6.88 -2.76
CA TRP A 213 -1.45 -6.79 -4.09
C TRP A 213 -0.78 -7.85 -4.96
N HIS A 214 -1.56 -8.80 -5.49
CA HIS A 214 -1.04 -9.79 -6.42
C HIS A 214 -0.59 -9.09 -7.72
N PRO A 215 0.52 -9.53 -8.35
CA PRO A 215 0.82 -9.11 -9.71
C PRO A 215 -0.39 -9.41 -10.60
N SER A 216 -0.97 -8.38 -11.20
CA SER A 216 -2.19 -8.48 -11.98
C SER A 216 -1.98 -7.88 -13.36
N LEU A 217 -2.86 -8.24 -14.30
CA LEU A 217 -2.92 -7.66 -15.63
C LEU A 217 -2.93 -6.13 -15.54
N SER A 218 -1.99 -5.46 -16.21
CA SER A 218 -1.95 -4.00 -16.24
C SER A 218 -3.25 -3.44 -16.82
N ARG A 219 -3.62 -2.22 -16.42
CA ARG A 219 -4.80 -1.56 -16.97
C ARG A 219 -4.64 -1.33 -18.47
N HIS A 220 -3.44 -0.99 -18.92
CA HIS A 220 -3.14 -0.86 -20.35
C HIS A 220 -3.47 -2.16 -21.12
N GLU A 221 -2.89 -3.28 -20.70
CA GLU A 221 -3.11 -4.60 -21.33
C GLU A 221 -4.59 -5.02 -21.29
N ARG A 222 -5.28 -4.74 -20.17
CA ARG A 222 -6.74 -4.98 -20.08
C ARG A 222 -7.52 -4.19 -21.11
N ASN A 223 -7.23 -2.91 -21.27
CA ASN A 223 -7.92 -2.05 -22.23
C ASN A 223 -7.67 -2.50 -23.68
N GLU A 224 -6.45 -2.95 -24.00
CA GLU A 224 -6.12 -3.51 -25.32
C GLU A 224 -6.91 -4.79 -25.61
N LEU A 225 -6.91 -5.75 -24.67
CA LEU A 225 -7.62 -7.02 -24.81
C LEU A 225 -9.14 -6.83 -24.90
N ARG A 226 -9.68 -5.86 -24.15
CA ARG A 226 -11.10 -5.51 -24.17
C ARG A 226 -11.48 -4.61 -25.35
N LYS A 227 -10.50 -4.06 -26.07
CA LYS A 227 -10.67 -3.06 -27.14
C LYS A 227 -11.49 -1.84 -26.70
N GLN A 228 -11.39 -1.50 -25.42
CA GLN A 228 -12.16 -0.44 -24.79
C GLN A 228 -11.40 0.10 -23.59
N ARG A 229 -11.51 1.41 -23.35
CA ARG A 229 -11.02 2.07 -22.13
C ARG A 229 -12.18 2.28 -21.17
N GLY A 230 -11.97 1.96 -19.89
CA GLY A 230 -12.91 2.30 -18.83
C GLY A 230 -12.57 3.65 -18.18
N PHE A 231 -13.62 4.37 -17.81
CA PHE A 231 -13.58 5.69 -17.18
C PHE A 231 -14.90 5.97 -16.46
N THR A 232 -14.94 7.03 -15.66
CA THR A 232 -16.13 7.40 -14.89
C THR A 232 -16.75 8.67 -15.43
N ILE A 233 -18.06 8.62 -15.69
CA ILE A 233 -18.92 9.79 -15.93
C ILE A 233 -19.70 10.05 -14.64
N TRP A 234 -19.36 11.14 -13.97
CA TRP A 234 -19.90 11.52 -12.68
C TRP A 234 -20.97 12.59 -12.81
N LEU A 235 -22.24 12.19 -12.87
CA LEU A 235 -23.36 13.12 -12.91
C LEU A 235 -23.66 13.67 -11.51
N THR A 236 -23.59 14.99 -11.36
CA THR A 236 -23.94 15.72 -10.13
C THR A 236 -25.03 16.75 -10.42
N GLY A 237 -25.90 17.03 -9.44
CA GLY A 237 -27.01 17.98 -9.61
C GLY A 237 -28.13 17.78 -8.60
N LEU A 238 -29.03 18.75 -8.51
CA LEU A 238 -30.20 18.73 -7.62
C LEU A 238 -31.12 17.51 -7.84
N SER A 239 -31.93 17.17 -6.85
CA SER A 239 -33.01 16.18 -7.06
C SER A 239 -33.90 16.62 -8.24
N ALA A 240 -34.50 15.67 -8.97
CA ALA A 240 -35.31 15.94 -10.17
C ALA A 240 -34.61 16.72 -11.32
N SER A 241 -33.29 16.92 -11.28
CA SER A 241 -32.54 17.60 -12.36
C SER A 241 -32.41 16.78 -13.65
N GLY A 242 -32.71 15.47 -13.62
CA GLY A 242 -32.65 14.58 -14.78
C GLY A 242 -31.44 13.64 -14.81
N LYS A 243 -30.61 13.58 -13.76
CA LYS A 243 -29.42 12.69 -13.68
C LYS A 243 -29.72 11.25 -14.10
N SER A 244 -30.67 10.58 -13.45
CA SER A 244 -30.97 9.17 -13.75
C SER A 244 -31.55 8.97 -15.15
N THR A 245 -32.35 9.93 -15.64
CA THR A 245 -32.90 9.92 -17.00
C THR A 245 -31.80 9.99 -18.04
N ILE A 246 -30.88 10.97 -17.91
CA ILE A 246 -29.75 11.14 -18.82
C ILE A 246 -28.79 9.95 -18.71
N ALA A 247 -28.47 9.48 -17.50
CA ALA A 247 -27.60 8.33 -17.30
C ALA A 247 -28.18 7.06 -17.96
N THR A 248 -29.49 6.84 -17.90
CA THR A 248 -30.15 5.69 -18.53
C THR A 248 -30.12 5.79 -20.06
N ALA A 249 -30.43 6.97 -20.61
CA ALA A 249 -30.37 7.19 -22.06
C ALA A 249 -28.94 7.06 -22.61
N LEU A 250 -27.96 7.59 -21.86
CA LEU A 250 -26.54 7.49 -22.20
C LEU A 250 -26.04 6.04 -22.12
N GLU A 251 -26.40 5.29 -21.08
CA GLU A 251 -26.10 3.86 -20.95
C GLU A 251 -26.62 3.08 -22.15
N GLN A 252 -27.89 3.27 -22.51
CA GLN A 252 -28.50 2.64 -23.68
C GLN A 252 -27.76 3.01 -24.96
N HIS A 253 -27.42 4.28 -25.16
CA HIS A 253 -26.71 4.74 -26.34
C HIS A 253 -25.31 4.09 -26.46
N LEU A 254 -24.53 4.08 -25.38
CA LEU A 254 -23.21 3.45 -25.35
C LEU A 254 -23.28 1.94 -25.64
N LEU A 255 -24.26 1.25 -25.06
CA LEU A 255 -24.45 -0.19 -25.30
C LEU A 255 -24.84 -0.50 -26.74
N HIS A 256 -25.65 0.34 -27.40
CA HIS A 256 -25.96 0.20 -28.83
C HIS A 256 -24.73 0.40 -29.73
N LEU A 257 -23.72 1.15 -29.27
CA LEU A 257 -22.42 1.28 -29.94
C LEU A 257 -21.46 0.13 -29.64
N GLY A 258 -21.90 -0.90 -28.90
CA GLY A 258 -21.05 -2.01 -28.46
C GLY A 258 -20.07 -1.66 -27.34
N VAL A 259 -20.26 -0.50 -26.69
CA VAL A 259 -19.39 -0.01 -25.61
C VAL A 259 -19.98 -0.45 -24.26
N ALA A 260 -19.20 -1.18 -23.47
CA ALA A 260 -19.63 -1.62 -22.14
C ALA A 260 -19.75 -0.42 -21.20
N ALA A 261 -20.95 -0.17 -20.71
CA ALA A 261 -21.27 0.85 -19.72
C ALA A 261 -22.15 0.27 -18.61
N TYR A 262 -22.05 0.83 -17.41
CA TYR A 262 -22.87 0.42 -16.27
C TYR A 262 -23.22 1.60 -15.37
N ARG A 263 -24.51 1.74 -15.07
CA ARG A 263 -25.04 2.81 -14.24
C ARG A 263 -25.06 2.45 -12.76
N LEU A 264 -24.50 3.32 -11.94
CA LEU A 264 -24.52 3.28 -10.48
C LEU A 264 -25.45 4.39 -9.99
N ASP A 265 -26.53 4.03 -9.30
CA ASP A 265 -27.55 4.97 -8.84
C ASP A 265 -28.15 4.63 -7.48
N GLY A 266 -29.13 5.43 -7.06
CA GLY A 266 -29.83 5.22 -5.80
C GLY A 266 -30.61 3.90 -5.75
N ASP A 267 -31.04 3.35 -6.89
CA ASP A 267 -31.89 2.16 -6.92
C ASP A 267 -31.04 0.89 -6.75
N ASN A 268 -29.86 0.80 -7.38
CA ASN A 268 -29.01 -0.39 -7.28
C ASN A 268 -27.93 -0.32 -6.18
N VAL A 269 -27.52 0.87 -5.71
CA VAL A 269 -26.51 0.98 -4.65
C VAL A 269 -27.15 1.10 -3.27
N ARG A 270 -28.19 1.92 -3.12
CA ARG A 270 -28.70 2.33 -1.80
C ARG A 270 -29.40 1.22 -1.03
N PHE A 271 -30.05 0.30 -1.74
CA PHE A 271 -30.70 -0.87 -1.12
C PHE A 271 -29.80 -2.11 -1.03
N GLY A 272 -28.60 -2.06 -1.65
CA GLY A 272 -27.61 -3.12 -1.65
C GLY A 272 -26.38 -2.77 -0.82
N LEU A 273 -25.35 -2.27 -1.50
CA LEU A 273 -24.04 -1.94 -0.92
C LEU A 273 -24.13 -0.91 0.22
N ASN A 274 -25.02 0.07 0.09
CA ASN A 274 -25.14 1.20 1.03
C ASN A 274 -26.41 1.14 1.89
N LYS A 275 -26.98 -0.06 2.09
CA LYS A 275 -28.22 -0.24 2.86
C LYS A 275 -28.10 0.11 4.35
N ASP A 276 -26.87 0.15 4.86
CA ASP A 276 -26.54 0.55 6.23
C ASP A 276 -26.51 2.07 6.44
N LEU A 277 -26.57 2.87 5.36
CA LEU A 277 -26.38 4.32 5.41
C LEU A 277 -27.72 5.09 5.40
N GLY A 278 -27.85 6.03 6.35
CA GLY A 278 -28.95 6.97 6.44
C GLY A 278 -28.81 8.19 5.53
N PHE A 279 -29.37 9.32 5.96
CA PHE A 279 -29.34 10.60 5.22
C PHE A 279 -28.59 11.71 5.96
N SER A 280 -27.89 11.38 7.06
CA SER A 280 -27.02 12.33 7.76
C SER A 280 -25.86 12.77 6.86
N GLU A 281 -25.20 13.88 7.21
CA GLU A 281 -24.01 14.33 6.47
C GLU A 281 -22.93 13.26 6.42
N LYS A 282 -22.59 12.65 7.56
CA LYS A 282 -21.63 11.55 7.64
C LYS A 282 -22.00 10.37 6.73
N ASP A 283 -23.27 9.98 6.70
CA ASP A 283 -23.74 8.89 5.84
C ASP A 283 -23.68 9.27 4.36
N ARG A 284 -23.91 10.54 4.01
CA ARG A 284 -23.78 11.03 2.63
C ARG A 284 -22.34 10.99 2.16
N ASN A 285 -21.40 11.44 3.00
CA ASN A 285 -19.98 11.45 2.67
C ASN A 285 -19.48 10.01 2.48
N GLU A 286 -19.84 9.09 3.39
CA GLU A 286 -19.49 7.67 3.26
C GLU A 286 -20.17 7.01 2.06
N ASN A 287 -21.42 7.37 1.77
CA ASN A 287 -22.13 6.89 0.58
C ASN A 287 -21.37 7.28 -0.70
N ILE A 288 -20.98 8.56 -0.83
CA ILE A 288 -20.22 9.04 -1.99
C ILE A 288 -18.83 8.40 -2.06
N ARG A 289 -18.13 8.25 -0.93
CA ARG A 289 -16.84 7.55 -0.87
C ARG A 289 -16.93 6.12 -1.39
N ARG A 290 -17.92 5.34 -0.93
CA ARG A 290 -18.13 3.95 -1.41
C ARG A 290 -18.45 3.90 -2.90
N ILE A 291 -19.29 4.81 -3.38
CA ILE A 291 -19.63 4.90 -4.81
C ILE A 291 -18.40 5.24 -5.65
N ALA A 292 -17.54 6.14 -5.17
CA ALA A 292 -16.32 6.51 -5.88
C ALA A 292 -15.36 5.31 -6.04
N GLU A 293 -15.19 4.50 -4.99
CA GLU A 293 -14.41 3.26 -5.04
C GLU A 293 -14.99 2.27 -6.04
N VAL A 294 -16.30 2.05 -6.01
CA VAL A 294 -16.96 1.12 -6.94
C VAL A 294 -16.88 1.63 -8.38
N ALA A 295 -17.12 2.91 -8.62
CA ALA A 295 -16.97 3.51 -9.94
C ALA A 295 -15.54 3.34 -10.48
N LYS A 296 -14.53 3.52 -9.63
CA LYS A 296 -13.13 3.25 -9.96
C LYS A 296 -12.91 1.79 -10.35
N LEU A 297 -13.50 0.83 -9.63
CA LEU A 297 -13.38 -0.60 -10.00
C LEU A 297 -14.01 -0.92 -11.36
N PHE A 298 -15.19 -0.35 -11.67
CA PHE A 298 -15.79 -0.48 -13.01
C PHE A 298 -14.90 0.14 -14.09
N ALA A 299 -14.39 1.35 -13.86
CA ALA A 299 -13.50 2.03 -14.79
C ALA A 299 -12.17 1.28 -14.99
N ASP A 300 -11.60 0.72 -13.94
CA ASP A 300 -10.40 -0.11 -14.00
C ASP A 300 -10.68 -1.40 -14.80
N SER A 301 -11.89 -1.97 -14.71
CA SER A 301 -12.31 -3.16 -15.48
C SER A 301 -12.54 -2.94 -16.98
N SER A 302 -12.16 -1.78 -17.51
CA SER A 302 -12.44 -1.34 -18.89
C SER A 302 -13.93 -1.08 -19.19
N THR A 303 -14.74 -0.77 -18.17
CA THR A 303 -16.17 -0.43 -18.30
C THR A 303 -16.39 1.08 -18.08
N ILE A 304 -17.33 1.71 -18.79
CA ILE A 304 -17.73 3.09 -18.50
C ILE A 304 -18.68 3.11 -17.29
N ALA A 305 -18.24 3.65 -16.17
CA ALA A 305 -19.07 3.81 -14.98
C ALA A 305 -19.89 5.10 -15.06
N LEU A 306 -21.22 5.00 -14.97
CA LEU A 306 -22.13 6.16 -14.99
C LEU A 306 -22.74 6.36 -13.60
N THR A 307 -22.26 7.33 -12.83
CA THR A 307 -22.79 7.57 -11.48
C THR A 307 -23.86 8.66 -11.49
N SER A 308 -25.02 8.45 -10.89
CA SER A 308 -26.15 9.42 -10.92
C SER A 308 -26.63 9.85 -9.53
N PHE A 309 -25.69 10.31 -8.70
CA PHE A 309 -25.96 10.75 -7.32
C PHE A 309 -25.98 12.27 -7.20
N ILE A 310 -26.69 12.80 -6.20
CA ILE A 310 -26.71 14.26 -5.97
C ILE A 310 -25.29 14.80 -5.75
N SER A 311 -24.47 14.08 -4.95
CA SER A 311 -23.08 14.45 -4.61
C SER A 311 -22.91 15.95 -4.32
N PRO A 312 -23.62 16.49 -3.30
CA PRO A 312 -23.81 17.92 -3.14
C PRO A 312 -22.56 18.69 -2.73
N TYR A 313 -21.60 18.04 -2.09
CA TYR A 313 -20.39 18.67 -1.57
C TYR A 313 -19.24 18.57 -2.55
N LYS A 314 -18.57 19.70 -2.83
CA LYS A 314 -17.40 19.80 -3.70
C LYS A 314 -16.27 18.92 -3.20
N ALA A 315 -16.04 18.87 -1.88
CA ALA A 315 -15.00 18.06 -1.26
C ALA A 315 -15.15 16.56 -1.59
N ASP A 316 -16.37 16.02 -1.52
CA ASP A 316 -16.61 14.61 -1.81
C ASP A 316 -16.39 14.29 -3.30
N ARG A 317 -16.80 15.19 -4.20
CA ARG A 317 -16.56 15.05 -5.64
C ARG A 317 -15.07 15.14 -5.96
N GLN A 318 -14.33 16.01 -5.27
CA GLN A 318 -12.88 16.12 -5.40
C GLN A 318 -12.18 14.85 -4.92
N ILE A 319 -12.58 14.28 -3.77
CA ILE A 319 -12.04 12.99 -3.30
C ILE A 319 -12.28 11.90 -4.34
N ALA A 320 -13.48 11.84 -4.93
CA ALA A 320 -13.78 10.87 -5.98
C ALA A 320 -12.88 11.07 -7.22
N ARG A 321 -12.65 12.32 -7.62
CA ARG A 321 -11.75 12.67 -8.72
C ARG A 321 -10.30 12.29 -8.43
N ASP A 322 -9.80 12.64 -7.25
CA ASP A 322 -8.43 12.33 -6.80
C ASP A 322 -8.18 10.83 -6.74
N LEU A 323 -9.18 10.05 -6.31
CA LEU A 323 -9.13 8.60 -6.27
C LEU A 323 -8.94 7.98 -7.67
N HIS A 324 -9.55 8.56 -8.71
CA HIS A 324 -9.39 8.14 -10.11
C HIS A 324 -8.08 8.64 -10.72
N ALA A 325 -7.61 9.82 -10.29
CA ALA A 325 -6.34 10.39 -10.72
C ALA A 325 -5.13 9.68 -10.10
N ALA A 326 -5.29 9.10 -8.91
CA ALA A 326 -4.25 8.34 -8.23
C ALA A 326 -3.81 7.16 -9.12
N SER A 327 -2.52 7.16 -9.51
CA SER A 327 -1.89 6.06 -10.25
C SER A 327 -2.10 4.76 -9.49
N ASN A 328 -2.65 3.76 -10.17
CA ASN A 328 -2.59 2.38 -9.68
C ASN A 328 -1.13 1.89 -9.77
N GLN A 329 -0.82 0.82 -9.04
CA GLN A 329 0.52 0.21 -9.06
C GLN A 329 0.86 -0.26 -10.49
N GLY A 330 2.11 -0.05 -10.92
CA GLY A 330 2.60 -0.50 -12.23
C GLY A 330 2.87 0.61 -13.27
N GLY A 331 2.65 1.89 -12.93
CA GLY A 331 2.91 3.01 -13.85
C GLY A 331 1.84 3.21 -14.92
N ASP A 332 0.63 2.69 -14.70
CA ASP A 332 -0.53 2.88 -15.57
C ASP A 332 -1.04 4.33 -15.58
N ASP A 333 -1.60 4.75 -16.72
CA ASP A 333 -2.24 6.07 -16.85
C ASP A 333 -3.40 6.26 -15.86
N PRO A 334 -3.61 7.48 -15.34
CA PRO A 334 -4.78 7.84 -14.56
C PRO A 334 -6.10 7.42 -15.21
N ILE A 335 -7.09 7.12 -14.38
CA ILE A 335 -8.44 6.82 -14.87
C ILE A 335 -9.15 8.14 -15.14
N PRO A 336 -9.67 8.39 -16.36
CA PRO A 336 -10.41 9.61 -16.63
C PRO A 336 -11.67 9.71 -15.73
N PHE A 337 -11.86 10.88 -15.15
CA PHE A 337 -13.03 11.24 -14.37
C PHE A 337 -13.69 12.46 -15.01
N ILE A 338 -14.95 12.32 -15.39
CA ILE A 338 -15.68 13.30 -16.20
C ILE A 338 -16.87 13.76 -15.37
N GLU A 339 -16.73 14.90 -14.71
CA GLU A 339 -17.81 15.51 -13.95
C GLU A 339 -18.79 16.18 -14.91
N VAL A 340 -20.03 15.72 -14.85
CA VAL A 340 -21.14 16.26 -15.64
C VAL A 340 -22.09 16.98 -14.71
N PHE A 341 -22.12 18.31 -14.80
CA PHE A 341 -23.03 19.14 -14.03
C PHE A 341 -24.41 19.16 -14.69
N ILE A 342 -25.37 18.49 -14.05
CA ILE A 342 -26.78 18.49 -14.43
C ILE A 342 -27.48 19.64 -13.71
N ASP A 343 -27.41 20.79 -14.36
CA ASP A 343 -27.84 22.08 -13.84
C ASP A 343 -29.29 22.37 -14.20
N ILE A 344 -30.03 22.85 -13.20
CA ILE A 344 -31.41 23.25 -13.30
C ILE A 344 -31.71 24.24 -12.14
N PRO A 345 -32.52 25.28 -12.37
CA PRO A 345 -33.03 26.09 -11.27
C PRO A 345 -33.86 25.25 -10.29
N VAL A 346 -33.75 25.53 -9.00
CA VAL A 346 -34.47 24.75 -7.96
C VAL A 346 -35.97 24.82 -8.16
N GLU A 347 -36.49 25.96 -8.63
CA GLU A 347 -37.91 26.19 -8.90
C GLU A 347 -38.43 25.26 -10.00
N VAL A 348 -37.62 24.99 -11.03
CA VAL A 348 -37.98 24.06 -12.11
C VAL A 348 -37.88 22.61 -11.63
N ALA A 349 -36.90 22.29 -10.79
CA ALA A 349 -36.81 20.97 -10.16
C ALA A 349 -38.03 20.69 -9.25
N GLU A 350 -38.49 21.69 -8.50
CA GLU A 350 -39.71 21.65 -7.69
C GLU A 350 -40.97 21.45 -8.53
N GLN A 351 -41.06 22.09 -9.69
CA GLN A 351 -42.19 21.87 -10.61
C GLN A 351 -42.23 20.45 -11.16
N ARG A 352 -41.07 19.83 -11.41
CA ARG A 352 -40.98 18.45 -11.91
C ARG A 352 -41.39 17.42 -10.86
N ASP A 353 -40.92 17.59 -9.62
CA ASP A 353 -41.06 16.73 -8.42
C ASP A 353 -41.74 15.35 -8.61
N PRO A 354 -41.16 14.43 -9.40
CA PRO A 354 -41.84 13.19 -9.81
C PRO A 354 -42.05 12.22 -8.63
N LYS A 355 -41.31 12.40 -7.54
CA LYS A 355 -41.37 11.59 -6.33
C LYS A 355 -42.04 12.31 -5.16
N GLY A 356 -42.55 13.54 -5.36
CA GLY A 356 -43.17 14.35 -4.31
C GLY A 356 -42.23 14.74 -3.17
N LEU A 357 -40.91 14.71 -3.39
CA LEU A 357 -39.88 14.93 -2.37
C LEU A 357 -39.70 16.41 -2.04
N TYR A 358 -39.79 17.28 -3.05
CA TYR A 358 -39.70 18.73 -2.83
C TYR A 358 -40.90 19.24 -2.03
N LYS A 359 -42.11 18.76 -2.33
CA LYS A 359 -43.31 19.08 -1.55
C LYS A 359 -43.16 18.69 -0.08
N LYS A 360 -42.67 17.48 0.19
CA LYS A 360 -42.42 17.00 1.56
C LYS A 360 -41.30 17.77 2.26
N ALA A 361 -40.24 18.13 1.55
CA ALA A 361 -39.15 18.94 2.09
C ALA A 361 -39.61 20.35 2.49
N ARG A 362 -40.43 21.01 1.65
CA ARG A 362 -41.04 22.32 1.96
C ARG A 362 -42.01 22.26 3.15
N ALA A 363 -42.69 21.13 3.33
CA ALA A 363 -43.55 20.88 4.50
C ALA A 363 -42.77 20.52 5.78
N GLY A 364 -41.44 20.40 5.72
CA GLY A 364 -40.59 20.04 6.86
C GLY A 364 -40.58 18.54 7.22
N GLU A 365 -41.22 17.69 6.40
CA GLU A 365 -41.29 16.24 6.63
C GLU A 365 -39.97 15.52 6.30
N ILE A 366 -39.15 16.12 5.43
CA ILE A 366 -37.82 15.60 5.07
C ILE A 366 -36.75 16.61 5.51
N PRO A 367 -36.04 16.36 6.62
CA PRO A 367 -34.96 17.24 7.06
C PRO A 367 -33.74 17.15 6.14
N ASN A 368 -32.94 18.21 6.10
CA ASN A 368 -31.67 18.29 5.36
C ASN A 368 -31.80 17.97 3.86
N PHE A 369 -32.87 18.42 3.21
CA PHE A 369 -33.10 18.16 1.79
C PHE A 369 -32.28 19.12 0.91
N THR A 370 -31.45 18.55 0.02
CA THR A 370 -30.54 19.32 -0.84
C THR A 370 -31.29 20.31 -1.73
N GLY A 371 -30.87 21.58 -1.70
CA GLY A 371 -31.49 22.69 -2.43
C GLY A 371 -32.64 23.38 -1.70
N ILE A 372 -33.07 22.86 -0.54
CA ILE A 372 -34.14 23.45 0.29
C ILE A 372 -33.66 23.76 1.71
N SER A 373 -33.24 22.74 2.44
CA SER A 373 -32.78 22.83 3.83
C SER A 373 -31.36 22.30 4.04
N ALA A 374 -30.68 21.88 2.95
CA ALA A 374 -29.26 21.56 2.89
C ALA A 374 -28.63 22.12 1.60
N PRO A 375 -27.33 22.46 1.58
CA PRO A 375 -26.70 23.11 0.44
C PRO A 375 -26.46 22.15 -0.73
N TYR A 376 -26.34 22.72 -1.93
CA TYR A 376 -25.75 22.10 -3.11
C TYR A 376 -24.62 23.01 -3.60
N GLU A 377 -23.39 22.53 -3.58
CA GLU A 377 -22.22 23.27 -4.03
C GLU A 377 -22.02 22.96 -5.51
N ALA A 378 -22.45 23.87 -6.39
CA ALA A 378 -22.33 23.69 -7.83
C ALA A 378 -20.86 23.51 -8.27
N PRO A 379 -20.57 22.63 -9.24
CA PRO A 379 -19.22 22.51 -9.80
C PRO A 379 -18.77 23.82 -10.47
N GLU A 380 -17.56 24.28 -10.15
CA GLU A 380 -16.96 25.47 -10.77
C GLU A 380 -16.33 25.17 -12.13
N ALA A 381 -15.88 23.92 -12.35
CA ALA A 381 -15.14 23.50 -13.52
C ALA A 381 -15.47 22.05 -13.91
N ALA A 382 -16.76 21.76 -14.11
CA ALA A 382 -17.18 20.47 -14.65
C ALA A 382 -16.70 20.29 -16.11
N GLU A 383 -16.32 19.08 -16.48
CA GLU A 383 -15.95 18.74 -17.86
C GLU A 383 -17.11 18.95 -18.84
N VAL A 384 -18.36 18.70 -18.40
CA VAL A 384 -19.57 18.93 -19.19
C VAL A 384 -20.63 19.61 -18.31
N HIS A 385 -21.25 20.68 -18.83
CA HIS A 385 -22.33 21.40 -18.15
C HIS A 385 -23.61 21.32 -18.99
N LEU A 386 -24.67 20.78 -18.39
CA LEU A 386 -25.96 20.54 -19.03
C LEU A 386 -27.07 21.32 -18.32
N ARG A 387 -27.65 22.30 -19.01
CA ARG A 387 -28.84 23.05 -18.59
C ARG A 387 -30.10 22.30 -18.97
N THR A 388 -30.59 21.42 -18.10
CA THR A 388 -31.70 20.50 -18.44
C THR A 388 -33.07 21.17 -18.44
N ASP A 389 -33.16 22.43 -18.03
CA ASP A 389 -34.29 23.33 -18.28
C ASP A 389 -34.38 23.77 -19.75
N GLN A 390 -33.29 23.65 -20.52
CA GLN A 390 -33.16 24.17 -21.88
C GLN A 390 -32.81 23.09 -22.91
N LEU A 391 -32.46 21.89 -22.45
CA LEU A 391 -32.04 20.78 -23.30
C LEU A 391 -33.00 19.60 -23.14
N SER A 392 -33.27 18.92 -24.25
CA SER A 392 -33.88 17.60 -24.23
C SER A 392 -32.91 16.55 -23.66
N VAL A 393 -33.41 15.34 -23.40
CA VAL A 393 -32.57 14.22 -22.97
C VAL A 393 -31.60 13.83 -24.08
N GLU A 394 -32.06 13.82 -25.33
CA GLU A 394 -31.28 13.48 -26.51
C GLU A 394 -30.16 14.50 -26.75
N GLU A 395 -30.47 15.80 -26.65
CA GLU A 395 -29.46 16.87 -26.75
C GLU A 395 -28.43 16.79 -25.62
N SER A 396 -28.87 16.43 -24.41
CA SER A 396 -28.00 16.22 -23.26
C SER A 396 -27.05 15.05 -23.47
N VAL A 397 -27.54 13.92 -23.98
CA VAL A 397 -26.72 12.75 -24.36
C VAL A 397 -25.74 13.11 -25.47
N ALA A 398 -26.20 13.83 -26.50
CA ALA A 398 -25.36 14.25 -27.62
C ALA A 398 -24.16 15.10 -27.16
N LYS A 399 -24.37 16.06 -26.24
CA LYS A 399 -23.29 16.87 -25.66
C LYS A 399 -22.27 16.03 -24.89
N VAL A 400 -22.71 15.04 -24.13
CA VAL A 400 -21.78 14.13 -23.43
C VAL A 400 -20.99 13.32 -24.45
N MET A 401 -21.64 12.77 -25.47
CA MET A 401 -20.97 12.00 -26.53
C MET A 401 -19.95 12.83 -27.31
N GLU A 402 -20.29 14.09 -27.65
CA GLU A 402 -19.36 15.04 -28.29
C GLU A 402 -18.09 15.23 -27.45
N TYR A 403 -18.24 15.42 -26.14
CA TYR A 403 -17.10 15.50 -25.23
C TYR A 403 -16.25 14.23 -25.26
N LEU A 404 -16.88 13.04 -25.18
CA LEU A 404 -16.17 11.76 -25.20
C LEU A 404 -15.38 11.54 -26.50
N HIS A 405 -15.95 11.93 -27.65
CA HIS A 405 -15.26 11.91 -28.94
C HIS A 405 -14.09 12.89 -28.96
N SER A 406 -14.28 14.13 -28.49
CA SER A 406 -13.22 15.16 -28.47
C SER A 406 -12.00 14.74 -27.63
N LYS A 407 -12.21 13.87 -26.64
CA LYS A 407 -11.16 13.34 -25.76
C LYS A 407 -10.61 11.99 -26.19
N ASN A 408 -11.05 11.44 -27.32
CA ASN A 408 -10.67 10.11 -27.82
C ASN A 408 -10.86 9.01 -26.76
N LEU A 409 -11.98 9.06 -26.03
CA LEU A 409 -12.29 8.10 -24.97
C LEU A 409 -13.10 6.90 -25.45
N LEU A 410 -13.76 7.02 -26.60
CA LEU A 410 -14.53 5.95 -27.22
C LEU A 410 -13.66 5.14 -28.20
N PRO A 411 -13.94 3.84 -28.39
CA PRO A 411 -13.31 3.04 -29.43
C PRO A 411 -13.48 3.69 -30.81
N LYS A 412 -12.48 3.50 -31.68
CA LYS A 412 -12.50 3.99 -33.07
C LYS A 412 -13.38 3.14 -33.97
#